data_AF-A0A353VMR2-F1
#
_entry.id   AF-A0A353VMR2-F1
#
_cell.length_a   1.000
_cell.length_b   1.000
_cell.length_c   1.000
_cell.angle_alpha   90.00
_cell.angle_beta   90.00
_cell.angle_gamma   90.00
#
_symmetry.space_group_name_H-M   'P 1'
#
loop_
_entity.id
_entity.type
_entity.pdbx_description
1 polymer ?
#
loop_
_entity_poly.entity_id
_entity_poly.type
_entity_poly.pdbx_seq_one_letter_code
_entity_poly.pdbx_strand_id
1 'polypeptide(L)'
;MASIRSLKKEINFEITSFIDECYDIMIGFPENEEDLNEVIDGAVDLYDQVIAEVNAAGDVVSKSAYFSELETKFYDQMASLRNKLAQLESE
;
A
#
# COMPACT_ATOMS: atom_id res chain seq x y z
N MET A 1 -1.40 22.55 -2.48
CA MET A 1 -0.25 21.64 -2.36
C MET A 1 -0.58 20.66 -1.26
N ALA A 2 -0.78 19.38 -1.60
CA ALA A 2 -0.88 18.35 -0.57
C ALA A 2 0.43 18.38 0.22
N SER A 3 0.34 18.56 1.53
CA SER A 3 1.53 18.58 2.38
C SER A 3 2.09 17.15 2.49
N ILE A 4 3.37 16.99 2.83
CA ILE A 4 3.96 15.68 3.18
C ILE A 4 3.10 14.94 4.22
N ARG A 5 2.50 15.69 5.15
CA ARG A 5 1.57 15.14 6.14
C ARG A 5 0.29 14.59 5.51
N SER A 6 -0.23 15.23 4.47
CA SER A 6 -1.40 14.77 3.73
C SER A 6 -1.09 13.46 2.99
N LEU A 7 0.05 13.41 2.29
CA LEU A 7 0.50 12.21 1.57
C LEU A 7 0.64 11.00 2.50
N LYS A 8 1.28 11.16 3.66
CA LYS A 8 1.40 10.08 4.65
C LYS A 8 0.06 9.58 5.17
N LYS A 9 -0.90 10.49 5.36
CA LYS A 9 -2.25 10.11 5.80
C LYS A 9 -2.98 9.31 4.73
N GLU A 10 -2.82 9.69 3.47
CA GLU A 10 -3.42 9.01 2.32
C GLU A 10 -2.83 7.61 2.17
N ILE A 11 -1.51 7.47 2.19
CA ILE A 11 -0.82 6.16 2.19
C ILE A 11 -1.32 5.27 3.34
N ASN A 12 -1.38 5.82 4.55
CA ASN A 12 -1.85 5.06 5.71
C ASN A 12 -3.32 4.63 5.57
N PHE A 13 -4.19 5.52 5.06
CA PHE A 13 -5.59 5.21 4.84
C PHE A 13 -5.77 4.09 3.81
N GLU A 14 -5.10 4.19 2.66
CA GLU A 14 -5.22 3.20 1.60
C GLU A 14 -4.67 1.82 2.00
N ILE A 15 -3.52 1.78 2.68
CA ILE A 15 -2.97 0.50 3.18
C ILE A 15 -3.87 -0.12 4.24
N THR A 16 -4.36 0.68 5.20
CA THR A 16 -5.24 0.16 6.26
C THR A 16 -6.53 -0.37 5.65
N SER A 17 -7.14 0.38 4.73
CA SER A 17 -8.37 -0.06 4.04
C SER A 17 -8.15 -1.34 3.23
N PHE A 18 -6.99 -1.50 2.61
CA PHE A 18 -6.66 -2.71 1.87
C PHE A 18 -6.43 -3.92 2.79
N ILE A 19 -5.77 -3.74 3.93
CA ILE A 19 -5.59 -4.81 4.93
C ILE A 19 -6.93 -5.22 5.53
N ASP A 20 -7.82 -4.28 5.82
CA ASP A 20 -9.19 -4.57 6.29
C ASP A 20 -9.94 -5.43 5.26
N GLU A 21 -9.84 -5.10 3.97
CA GLU A 21 -10.42 -5.90 2.87
C GLU A 21 -9.84 -7.32 2.81
N CYS A 22 -8.54 -7.48 3.05
CA CYS A 22 -7.91 -8.81 3.13
C CYS A 22 -8.49 -9.64 4.28
N TYR A 23 -8.73 -9.03 5.45
CA TYR A 23 -9.36 -9.72 6.58
C TYR A 23 -10.82 -10.08 6.30
N ASP A 24 -11.57 -9.21 5.61
CA ASP A 24 -12.95 -9.52 5.21
C ASP A 24 -13.00 -10.73 4.27
N ILE A 25 -12.07 -10.82 3.32
CA ILE A 25 -11.96 -11.98 2.42
C ILE A 25 -11.53 -13.24 3.17
N MET A 26 -10.59 -13.12 4.11
CA MET A 26 -10.12 -14.25 4.93
C MET A 26 -11.25 -14.91 5.74
N ILE A 27 -12.26 -14.13 6.16
CA ILE A 27 -13.45 -14.67 6.83
C ILE A 27 -14.29 -15.52 5.86
N GLY A 28 -14.37 -15.13 4.59
CA GLY A 28 -15.12 -15.84 3.55
C GLY A 28 -14.39 -17.07 2.99
N PHE A 29 -13.06 -17.01 2.92
CA PHE A 29 -12.17 -17.99 2.30
C PHE A 29 -11.01 -18.36 3.25
N PRO A 30 -11.30 -19.03 4.39
CA PRO A 30 -10.27 -19.37 5.39
C PRO A 30 -9.19 -20.32 4.85
N GLU A 31 -9.45 -21.06 3.78
CA GLU A 31 -8.47 -21.88 3.07
C GLU A 31 -7.32 -21.06 2.47
N ASN A 32 -7.56 -19.79 2.14
CA ASN A 32 -6.59 -18.88 1.54
C ASN A 32 -5.87 -18.03 2.61
N GLU A 33 -6.00 -18.38 3.91
CA GLU A 33 -5.42 -17.62 5.03
C GLU A 33 -3.90 -17.41 4.87
N GLU A 34 -3.15 -18.42 4.44
CA GLU A 34 -1.69 -18.29 4.25
C GLU A 34 -1.36 -17.28 3.14
N ASP A 35 -1.99 -17.41 1.97
CA ASP A 35 -1.78 -16.50 0.84
C ASP A 35 -2.26 -15.07 1.15
N LEU A 36 -3.36 -14.91 1.88
CA LEU A 36 -3.86 -13.60 2.32
C LEU A 36 -2.93 -12.95 3.34
N ASN A 37 -2.33 -13.73 4.25
CA ASN A 37 -1.30 -13.20 5.16
C ASN A 37 -0.07 -12.72 4.38
N GLU A 38 0.36 -13.42 3.32
CA GLU A 38 1.45 -12.93 2.46
C GLU A 38 1.09 -11.61 1.75
N VAL A 39 -0.16 -11.44 1.33
CA VAL A 39 -0.65 -10.18 0.74
C VAL A 39 -0.67 -9.04 1.77
N ILE A 40 -1.08 -9.32 3.00
CA ILE A 40 -1.06 -8.35 4.12
C ILE A 40 0.39 -7.95 4.44
N ASP A 41 1.31 -8.91 4.56
CA ASP A 41 2.73 -8.64 4.79
C ASP A 41 3.31 -7.76 3.67
N GLY A 42 2.97 -8.04 2.41
CA GLY A 42 3.35 -7.21 1.28
C GLY A 42 2.81 -5.77 1.35
N ALA A 43 1.62 -5.56 1.91
CA ALA A 43 1.07 -4.22 2.14
C ALA A 43 1.80 -3.48 3.27
N VAL A 44 2.17 -4.19 4.34
CA VAL A 44 2.96 -3.62 5.45
C VAL A 44 4.36 -3.20 4.97
N ASP A 45 5.02 -4.06 4.20
CA ASP A 45 6.33 -3.76 3.61
C ASP A 45 6.27 -2.54 2.66
N LEU A 46 5.22 -2.46 1.84
CA LEU A 46 4.96 -1.31 0.98
C LEU A 46 4.81 -0.03 1.79
N TYR A 47 4.04 -0.06 2.88
CA TYR A 47 3.87 1.08 3.77
C TYR A 47 5.21 1.55 4.34
N ASP A 48 5.99 0.63 4.93
CA ASP A 48 7.28 0.95 5.54
C ASP A 48 8.26 1.53 4.52
N GLN A 49 8.33 0.94 3.32
CA GLN A 49 9.14 1.44 2.22
C GLN A 49 8.75 2.87 1.83
N VAL A 50 7.47 3.12 1.55
CA VAL A 50 7.02 4.42 1.06
C VAL A 50 7.17 5.48 2.14
N ILE A 51 6.89 5.17 3.40
CA ILE A 51 7.10 6.11 4.51
C ILE A 51 8.58 6.45 4.70
N ALA A 52 9.48 5.48 4.53
CA ALA A 52 10.92 5.73 4.54
C ALA A 52 11.33 6.66 3.39
N GLU A 53 10.84 6.42 2.17
CA GLU A 53 11.08 7.28 0.99
C GLU A 53 10.53 8.71 1.21
N VAL A 54 9.32 8.85 1.76
CA VAL A 54 8.75 10.16 2.12
C VAL A 54 9.62 10.89 3.16
N ASN A 55 10.18 10.17 4.15
CA ASN A 55 11.04 10.77 5.18
C ASN A 55 12.41 11.17 4.64
N ALA A 56 12.97 10.41 3.70
CA ALA A 56 14.24 10.69 3.04
C ALA A 56 14.17 11.92 2.09
N ALA A 57 12.97 12.32 1.68
CA ALA A 57 12.74 13.48 0.80
C ALA A 57 13.20 14.84 1.38
N GLY A 58 13.66 14.89 2.63
CA GLY A 58 14.20 16.09 3.29
C GLY A 58 15.29 16.79 2.46
N ASP A 59 16.14 16.02 1.80
CA ASP A 59 17.36 16.47 1.11
C ASP A 59 17.21 16.62 -0.42
N VAL A 60 16.00 16.41 -0.96
CA VAL A 60 15.76 16.40 -2.42
C VAL A 60 15.53 17.83 -2.95
N VAL A 61 16.29 18.20 -3.99
CA VAL A 61 16.23 19.52 -4.65
C VAL A 61 14.87 19.79 -5.32
N SER A 62 14.23 18.74 -5.87
CA SER A 62 12.90 18.82 -6.52
C SER A 62 11.85 17.96 -5.82
N LYS A 63 11.43 18.40 -4.62
CA LYS A 63 10.48 17.65 -3.77
C LYS A 63 9.16 17.34 -4.46
N SER A 64 8.65 18.25 -5.29
CA SER A 64 7.35 18.04 -5.97
C SER A 64 7.41 16.89 -6.98
N ALA A 65 8.45 16.82 -7.81
CA ALA A 65 8.60 15.74 -8.78
C ALA A 65 8.81 14.39 -8.07
N TYR A 66 9.62 14.40 -7.01
CA TYR A 66 9.88 13.21 -6.19
C TYR A 66 8.59 12.65 -5.56
N PHE A 67 7.75 13.51 -4.96
CA PHE A 67 6.50 13.04 -4.36
C PHE A 67 5.49 12.55 -5.39
N SER A 68 5.39 13.17 -6.57
CA SER A 68 4.50 12.69 -7.64
C SER A 68 4.94 11.33 -8.21
N GLU A 69 6.25 11.11 -8.34
CA GLU A 69 6.79 9.82 -8.76
C GLU A 69 6.54 8.74 -7.69
N LEU A 70 6.76 9.09 -6.41
CA LEU A 70 6.50 8.20 -5.29
C LEU A 70 5.02 7.81 -5.18
N GLU A 71 4.13 8.77 -5.38
CA GLU A 71 2.68 8.54 -5.41
C GLU A 71 2.29 7.59 -6.55
N THR A 72 2.85 7.78 -7.75
CA THR A 72 2.62 6.89 -8.90
C THR A 72 3.08 5.47 -8.58
N LYS A 73 4.30 5.33 -8.07
CA LYS A 73 4.88 4.03 -7.67
C LYS A 73 4.03 3.33 -6.59
N PHE A 74 3.54 4.09 -5.61
CA PHE A 74 2.65 3.57 -4.57
C PHE A 74 1.37 2.99 -5.19
N TYR A 75 0.69 3.73 -6.06
CA TYR A 75 -0.54 3.26 -6.71
C TYR A 75 -0.31 2.05 -7.63
N ASP A 76 0.82 1.99 -8.34
CA ASP A 76 1.17 0.84 -9.17
C ASP A 76 1.38 -0.43 -8.33
N GLN A 77 2.06 -0.32 -7.18
CA GLN A 77 2.28 -1.44 -6.27
C GLN A 77 0.99 -1.86 -5.56
N MET A 78 0.15 -0.91 -5.15
CA MET A 78 -1.21 -1.19 -4.65
C MET A 78 -2.06 -1.92 -5.69
N ALA A 79 -2.02 -1.53 -6.96
CA ALA A 79 -2.74 -2.21 -8.03
C ALA A 79 -2.24 -3.66 -8.18
N SER A 80 -0.93 -3.91 -8.04
CA SER A 80 -0.39 -5.27 -8.04
C SER A 80 -0.89 -6.10 -6.86
N LEU A 81 -0.97 -5.54 -5.65
CA LEU A 81 -1.50 -6.23 -4.47
C LEU A 81 -3.01 -6.51 -4.62
N ARG A 82 -3.78 -5.55 -5.12
CA ARG A 82 -5.21 -5.74 -5.41
C ARG A 82 -5.47 -6.82 -6.45
N ASN A 83 -4.63 -6.93 -7.48
CA ASN A 83 -4.75 -8.01 -8.46
C ASN A 83 -4.49 -9.39 -7.84
N LYS A 84 -3.55 -9.50 -6.88
CA LYS A 84 -3.34 -10.75 -6.14
C LYS A 84 -4.56 -11.07 -5.26
N LEU A 85 -5.07 -10.08 -4.53
CA LEU A 85 -6.24 -10.24 -3.68
C LEU A 85 -7.47 -10.73 -4.47
N ALA A 86 -7.71 -10.14 -5.65
CA ALA A 86 -8.82 -10.54 -6.52
C ALA A 86 -8.71 -11.98 -7.04
N GLN A 87 -7.49 -12.52 -7.19
CA GLN A 87 -7.28 -13.92 -7.55
C GLN A 87 -7.69 -14.85 -6.41
N LEU A 88 -7.37 -14.48 -5.17
CA LEU A 88 -7.70 -15.26 -3.96
C LEU A 88 -9.19 -15.21 -3.59
N GLU A 89 -9.93 -14.16 -3.97
CA GLU A 89 -11.39 -14.09 -3.81
C GLU A 89 -12.14 -14.98 -4.83
N SER A 90 -11.49 -15.34 -5.94
CA SER A 90 -12.13 -16.02 -7.08
C SER A 90 -11.99 -17.55 -7.07
N GLU A 91 -11.16 -18.10 -6.17
CA GLU A 91 -10.86 -19.54 -6.04
C GLU A 91 -11.73 -20.22 -4.98
#